data_AF-A0A016T4E3-F1
#
_entry.id   AF-A0A016T4E3-F1
#
_cell.length_a   1.000
_cell.length_b   1.000
_cell.length_c   1.000
_cell.angle_alpha   90.00
_cell.angle_beta   90.00
_cell.angle_gamma   90.00
#
_symmetry.space_group_name_H-M   'P 1'
#
loop_
_entity.id
_entity.type
_entity.pdbx_description
1 polymer ?
#
loop_
_entity_poly.entity_id
_entity_poly.type
_entity_poly.pdbx_seq_one_letter_code
_entity_poly.pdbx_strand_id
1 'polypeptide(L)'
;MHEHTNALTEGIVPTLEKQGVHLPESTCISRQIECPVALERDQCRCKPGFFRDSKGHCTEDCSHEPCYDPNAVRKSCGIPLHCEPSCRERSPSLCETTRCVKNACECKPGFVMDFYTLLCIPASDCE
;
A
#
# COMPACT_ATOMS: atom_id res chain seq x y z
N MET A 1 -47.83 -20.38 -7.98
CA MET A 1 -48.10 -19.64 -9.23
C MET A 1 -47.47 -18.27 -9.02
N HIS A 2 -46.17 -18.08 -9.21
CA HIS A 2 -45.42 -17.92 -10.47
C HIS A 2 -46.07 -16.92 -11.44
N GLU A 3 -45.44 -15.76 -11.59
CA GLU A 3 -45.24 -14.95 -12.81
C GLU A 3 -44.20 -13.85 -12.47
N HIS A 4 -42.91 -13.96 -12.88
CA HIS A 4 -42.28 -13.47 -14.14
C HIS A 4 -42.37 -11.91 -14.25
N THR A 5 -41.35 -11.06 -14.45
CA THR A 5 -40.09 -11.12 -15.22
C THR A 5 -39.24 -9.82 -15.00
N ASN A 6 -37.91 -9.93 -15.17
CA ASN A 6 -36.92 -8.99 -15.77
C ASN A 6 -36.51 -7.61 -15.18
N ALA A 7 -35.23 -7.56 -14.79
CA ALA A 7 -34.13 -6.63 -15.14
C ALA A 7 -34.43 -5.22 -15.74
N LEU A 8 -33.84 -4.18 -15.13
CA LEU A 8 -32.69 -3.43 -15.66
C LEU A 8 -32.15 -2.42 -14.63
N THR A 9 -30.86 -2.15 -14.77
CA THR A 9 -29.93 -1.37 -13.95
C THR A 9 -30.26 0.13 -13.85
N GLU A 10 -29.80 0.77 -12.78
CA GLU A 10 -28.79 1.85 -12.79
C GLU A 10 -28.71 2.52 -11.39
N GLY A 11 -27.47 2.72 -10.91
CA GLY A 11 -27.16 3.74 -9.91
C GLY A 11 -27.18 3.31 -8.44
N ILE A 12 -26.14 2.62 -7.98
CA ILE A 12 -25.69 2.75 -6.59
C ILE A 12 -24.18 3.01 -6.62
N VAL A 13 -23.82 4.28 -6.48
CA VAL A 13 -22.50 4.69 -5.99
C VAL A 13 -22.61 4.62 -4.46
N PRO A 14 -22.01 3.64 -3.75
CA PRO A 14 -21.97 3.69 -2.31
C PRO A 14 -20.81 4.63 -1.93
N THR A 15 -21.20 5.87 -1.66
CA THR A 15 -20.72 6.72 -0.58
C THR A 15 -19.59 6.15 0.30
N LEU A 16 -18.42 6.78 0.18
CA LEU A 16 -17.58 7.29 1.28
C LEU A 16 -17.71 6.57 2.64
N GLU A 17 -17.04 5.43 2.81
CA GLU A 17 -16.80 4.87 4.15
C GLU A 17 -15.57 5.54 4.78
N LYS A 18 -15.86 6.41 5.75
CA LYS A 18 -14.91 7.03 6.68
C LYS A 18 -14.44 6.02 7.73
N GLN A 19 -13.55 5.10 7.41
CA GLN A 19 -12.76 4.43 8.45
C GLN A 19 -11.30 4.40 7.99
N GLY A 20 -10.42 4.93 8.85
CA GLY A 20 -9.00 5.01 8.62
C GLY A 20 -8.43 3.69 8.13
N VAL A 21 -7.42 3.80 7.26
CA VAL A 21 -6.63 2.73 6.69
C VAL A 21 -6.20 1.75 7.80
N HIS A 22 -7.02 0.75 8.06
CA HIS A 22 -6.62 -0.44 8.80
C HIS A 22 -5.97 -1.31 7.74
N LEU A 23 -4.64 -1.39 7.76
CA LEU A 23 -3.89 -2.39 7.01
C LEU A 23 -3.68 -3.59 7.95
N PRO A 24 -4.62 -4.56 8.05
CA PRO A 24 -4.32 -5.83 8.67
C PRO A 24 -3.52 -6.67 7.67
N GLU A 25 -2.40 -7.21 8.12
CA GLU A 25 -1.48 -8.11 7.40
C GLU A 25 -0.40 -7.47 6.52
N SER A 26 0.78 -8.10 6.52
CA SER A 26 1.89 -7.78 5.62
C SER A 26 1.52 -8.25 4.21
N THR A 27 0.89 -7.36 3.45
CA THR A 27 0.56 -7.59 2.04
C THR A 27 1.70 -7.11 1.15
N CYS A 28 1.83 -7.71 -0.03
CA CYS A 28 2.78 -7.25 -1.03
C CYS A 28 2.48 -5.83 -1.51
N ILE A 29 1.26 -5.30 -1.28
CA ILE A 29 0.82 -3.98 -1.75
C ILE A 29 1.05 -2.88 -0.70
N SER A 30 1.29 -3.26 0.56
CA SER A 30 1.49 -2.32 1.66
C SER A 30 2.89 -1.73 1.64
N ARG A 31 2.98 -0.43 1.97
CA ARG A 31 4.25 0.28 2.18
C ARG A 31 4.92 -0.04 3.50
N GLN A 32 4.19 -0.65 4.44
CA GLN A 32 4.70 -1.05 5.75
C GLN A 32 5.00 -2.55 5.75
N ILE A 33 6.28 -2.88 5.96
CA ILE A 33 6.75 -4.26 6.17
C ILE A 33 6.56 -4.68 7.63
N GLU A 34 6.19 -3.76 8.52
CA GLU A 34 5.91 -4.10 9.91
C GLU A 34 4.48 -4.64 10.03
N CYS A 35 4.38 -5.92 10.40
CA CYS A 35 3.12 -6.51 10.83
C CYS A 35 2.66 -5.79 12.10
N PRO A 36 1.50 -5.09 12.11
CA PRO A 36 0.92 -4.68 13.37
C PRO A 36 0.60 -5.94 14.20
N VAL A 37 1.12 -5.97 15.42
CA VAL A 37 0.82 -7.01 16.40
C VAL A 37 -0.59 -6.72 16.95
N ALA A 38 -1.63 -7.10 16.23
CA ALA A 38 -3.02 -7.00 16.70
C ALA A 38 -3.80 -8.23 16.23
N LEU A 39 -4.06 -9.21 17.10
CA LEU A 39 -5.21 -9.31 18.01
C LEU A 39 -6.55 -9.73 17.37
N GLU A 40 -6.55 -10.29 16.15
CA GLU A 40 -7.69 -11.05 15.60
C GLU A 40 -7.29 -12.53 15.51
N ARG A 41 -7.74 -13.37 16.45
CA ARG A 41 -7.18 -14.72 16.71
C ARG A 41 -7.56 -15.80 15.69
N ASP A 42 -8.39 -15.48 14.69
CA ASP A 42 -9.00 -16.49 13.80
C ASP A 42 -8.77 -16.26 12.29
N GLN A 43 -7.88 -15.33 11.90
CA GLN A 43 -7.52 -15.14 10.49
C GLN A 43 -6.31 -16.00 10.10
N CYS A 44 -6.41 -16.75 8.99
CA CYS A 44 -5.26 -17.41 8.39
C CYS A 44 -4.18 -16.37 8.08
N ARG A 45 -2.94 -16.61 8.50
CA ARG A 45 -1.81 -15.71 8.21
C ARG A 45 -0.79 -16.41 7.31
N CYS A 46 -0.09 -15.63 6.50
CA CYS A 46 1.06 -16.17 5.80
C CYS A 46 2.16 -16.59 6.79
N LYS A 47 2.93 -17.62 6.42
CA LYS A 47 4.11 -18.02 7.19
C LYS A 47 5.12 -16.86 7.22
N PRO A 48 5.97 -16.76 8.25
CA PRO A 48 7.03 -15.75 8.29
C PRO A 48 7.84 -15.73 6.98
N GLY A 49 8.06 -14.55 6.42
CA GLY A 49 8.73 -14.35 5.13
C GLY A 49 7.83 -14.39 3.89
N PHE A 50 6.54 -14.71 4.05
CA PHE A 50 5.54 -14.67 2.97
C PHE A 50 4.56 -13.52 3.20
N PHE A 51 4.10 -12.94 2.10
CA PHE A 51 3.18 -11.80 2.05
C PHE A 51 1.98 -12.17 1.22
N ARG A 52 0.81 -11.59 1.52
CA ARG A 52 -0.36 -11.79 0.65
C ARG A 52 -0.22 -10.97 -0.62
N ASP A 53 -0.35 -11.64 -1.77
CA ASP A 53 -0.52 -10.99 -3.06
C ASP A 53 -1.95 -10.43 -3.24
N SER A 54 -2.16 -9.70 -4.33
CA SER A 54 -3.46 -9.13 -4.73
C SER A 54 -4.54 -10.17 -5.01
N LYS A 55 -4.16 -11.45 -5.18
CA LYS A 55 -5.08 -12.59 -5.35
C LYS A 55 -5.39 -13.29 -4.02
N GLY A 56 -4.80 -12.83 -2.92
CA GLY A 56 -4.96 -13.39 -1.58
C GLY A 56 -4.06 -14.59 -1.27
N HIS A 57 -3.12 -14.96 -2.15
CA HIS A 57 -2.17 -16.05 -1.92
C HIS A 57 -0.93 -15.55 -1.18
N CYS A 58 -0.33 -16.43 -0.37
CA CYS A 58 0.94 -16.15 0.27
C CYS A 58 2.10 -16.39 -0.70
N THR A 59 2.89 -15.35 -0.99
CA THR A 59 4.08 -15.38 -1.86
C THR A 59 5.29 -14.77 -1.16
N GLU A 60 6.48 -15.26 -1.47
CA GLU A 60 7.75 -14.60 -1.11
C GLU A 60 8.19 -13.57 -2.15
N ASP A 61 7.63 -13.66 -3.36
CA ASP A 61 7.94 -12.79 -4.46
C ASP A 61 6.82 -11.76 -4.67
N CYS A 62 7.12 -10.55 -4.26
CA CYS A 62 6.28 -9.38 -4.47
C CYS A 62 6.74 -8.56 -5.70
N SER A 63 7.68 -9.03 -6.52
CA SER A 63 8.25 -8.22 -7.62
C SER A 63 7.23 -7.80 -8.68
N HIS A 64 6.18 -8.60 -8.88
CA HIS A 64 5.14 -8.39 -9.88
C HIS A 64 3.86 -7.71 -9.35
N GLU A 65 3.77 -7.52 -8.04
CA GLU A 65 2.60 -6.91 -7.44
C GLU A 65 2.62 -5.39 -7.66
N PRO A 66 1.45 -4.75 -7.89
CA PRO A 66 1.36 -3.30 -7.97
C PRO A 66 1.45 -2.68 -6.58
N CYS A 67 2.00 -1.48 -6.45
CA CYS A 67 1.88 -0.75 -5.19
C CYS A 67 0.41 -0.36 -4.95
N TYR A 68 -0.02 -0.32 -3.68
CA TYR A 68 -1.35 0.19 -3.34
C TYR A 68 -1.54 1.64 -3.83
N ASP A 69 -0.48 2.43 -3.70
CA ASP A 69 -0.43 3.81 -4.11
C ASP A 69 -0.24 3.94 -5.64
N PRO A 70 -1.16 4.62 -6.36
CA PRO A 70 -1.07 4.78 -7.81
C PRO A 70 0.12 5.67 -8.25
N ASN A 71 0.65 6.48 -7.35
CA ASN A 71 1.78 7.38 -7.55
C ASN A 71 3.10 6.78 -7.04
N ALA A 72 3.08 5.51 -6.64
CA ALA A 72 4.28 4.75 -6.29
C ALA A 72 4.66 3.73 -7.38
N VAL A 73 5.90 3.24 -7.32
CA VAL A 73 6.44 2.21 -8.20
C VAL A 73 7.18 1.15 -7.39
N ARG A 74 7.00 -0.11 -7.78
CA ARG A 74 7.70 -1.25 -7.18
C ARG A 74 9.17 -1.22 -7.58
N LYS A 75 10.06 -1.30 -6.60
CA LYS A 75 11.51 -1.45 -6.80
C LYS A 75 11.96 -2.77 -6.23
N SER A 76 12.79 -3.50 -6.99
CA SER A 76 13.43 -4.71 -6.47
C SER A 76 14.32 -4.44 -5.26
N CYS A 77 14.88 -3.23 -5.18
CA CYS A 77 15.72 -2.72 -4.11
C CYS A 77 15.42 -1.22 -4.01
N GLY A 78 14.60 -0.84 -3.02
CA GLY A 78 14.20 0.55 -2.83
C GLY A 78 14.61 1.13 -1.49
N ILE A 79 14.39 2.42 -1.30
CA ILE A 79 14.74 3.13 -0.07
C ILE A 79 13.75 2.79 1.07
N PRO A 80 14.21 2.82 2.33
CA PRO A 80 13.32 2.69 3.47
C PRO A 80 12.23 3.77 3.47
N LEU A 81 11.04 3.46 4.00
CA LEU A 81 9.90 4.39 4.03
C LEU A 81 10.23 5.74 4.70
N HIS A 82 11.02 5.71 5.78
CA HIS A 82 11.45 6.92 6.50
C HIS A 82 12.48 7.74 5.73
N CYS A 83 13.03 7.18 4.65
CA CYS A 83 13.97 7.82 3.74
C CYS A 83 13.33 8.36 2.47
N GLU A 84 12.04 8.09 2.26
CA GLU A 84 11.31 8.69 1.16
C GLU A 84 11.27 10.22 1.33
N PRO A 85 11.54 10.98 0.27
CA PRO A 85 11.32 12.42 0.27
C PRO A 85 9.89 12.77 0.68
N SER A 86 9.74 13.82 1.46
CA SER A 86 8.46 14.36 1.92
C SER A 86 8.39 15.87 1.65
N CYS A 87 7.23 16.47 1.88
CA CYS A 87 7.08 17.93 1.82
C CYS A 87 8.00 18.65 2.83
N ARG A 88 8.20 18.06 4.01
CA ARG A 88 9.02 18.66 5.08
C ARG A 88 10.52 18.46 4.86
N GLU A 89 10.90 17.33 4.28
CA GLU A 89 12.29 16.96 4.06
C GLU A 89 12.44 16.26 2.70
N ARG A 90 12.95 17.00 1.71
CA ARG A 90 13.15 16.48 0.35
C ARG A 90 14.34 15.54 0.23
N SER A 91 15.30 15.65 1.15
CA SER A 91 16.53 14.87 1.16
C SER A 91 16.89 14.51 2.60
N PRO A 92 16.32 13.43 3.17
CA PRO A 92 16.64 13.00 4.52
C PRO A 92 18.13 12.66 4.64
N SER A 93 18.83 13.48 5.41
CA SER A 93 20.29 13.49 5.51
C SER A 93 20.89 12.23 6.18
N LEU A 94 20.06 11.46 6.89
CA LEU A 94 20.46 10.29 7.67
C LEU A 94 20.13 8.94 7.02
N CYS A 95 19.91 8.92 5.71
CA CYS A 95 19.54 7.70 4.99
C CYS A 95 20.77 6.99 4.43
N GLU A 96 21.24 5.98 5.16
CA GLU A 96 22.25 5.06 4.66
C GLU A 96 21.68 4.26 3.47
N THR A 97 21.98 4.70 2.25
CA THR A 97 21.52 4.06 1.00
C THR A 97 22.12 2.67 0.77
N THR A 98 22.97 2.18 1.66
CA THR A 98 23.63 0.86 1.55
C THR A 98 22.71 -0.30 1.92
N ARG A 99 21.61 -0.06 2.64
CA ARG A 99 20.60 -1.09 2.96
C ARG A 99 19.29 -0.75 2.29
N CYS A 100 19.02 -1.41 1.16
CA CYS A 100 17.73 -1.27 0.50
C CYS A 100 16.70 -2.28 1.00
N VAL A 101 15.44 -1.88 0.89
CA VAL A 101 14.28 -2.70 1.18
C VAL A 101 13.87 -3.42 -0.11
N LYS A 102 13.87 -4.76 -0.06
CA LYS A 102 13.49 -5.58 -1.21
C LYS A 102 12.01 -5.38 -1.53
N ASN A 103 11.67 -5.24 -2.81
CA ASN A 103 10.29 -5.07 -3.29
C ASN A 103 9.55 -3.86 -2.68
N ALA A 104 10.28 -2.79 -2.32
CA ALA A 104 9.70 -1.58 -1.76
C ALA A 104 8.87 -0.79 -2.79
N CYS A 105 7.92 -0.01 -2.29
CA CYS A 105 7.11 0.91 -3.08
C CYS A 105 7.56 2.35 -2.88
N GLU A 106 8.26 2.90 -3.87
CA GLU A 106 8.82 4.26 -3.84
C GLU A 106 7.93 5.25 -4.58
N CYS A 107 7.91 6.53 -4.16
CA CYS A 107 7.21 7.55 -4.93
C CYS A 107 7.81 7.73 -6.33
N LYS A 108 6.95 7.92 -7.33
CA LYS A 108 7.38 8.27 -8.69
C LYS A 108 8.08 9.63 -8.70
N PRO A 109 8.97 9.90 -9.67
CA PRO A 109 9.55 11.23 -9.83
C PRO A 109 8.48 12.32 -9.92
N GLY A 110 8.66 13.40 -9.17
CA GLY A 110 7.67 14.50 -9.05
C GLY A 110 6.63 14.30 -7.95
N PHE A 111 6.66 13.18 -7.23
CA PHE A 111 5.81 12.92 -6.07
C PHE A 111 6.66 12.79 -4.80
N VAL A 112 6.06 13.10 -3.66
CA VAL A 112 6.68 12.96 -2.33
C VAL A 112 5.70 12.30 -1.37
N MET A 113 6.23 11.65 -0.35
CA MET A 113 5.44 11.01 0.70
C MET A 113 4.74 12.07 1.57
N ASP A 114 3.43 11.94 1.71
CA ASP A 114 2.68 12.56 2.78
C ASP A 114 2.67 11.63 4.00
N PHE A 115 3.24 12.08 5.12
CA PHE A 115 3.29 11.27 6.34
C PHE A 115 1.93 11.12 7.03
N TYR A 116 0.93 11.95 6.70
CA TYR A 116 -0.41 11.82 7.26
C TYR A 116 -1.21 10.70 6.60
N THR A 117 -1.13 10.58 5.27
CA THR A 117 -1.85 9.55 4.50
C THR A 117 -0.99 8.33 4.15
N LEU A 118 0.34 8.44 4.25
CA LEU A 118 1.32 7.47 3.75
C LEU A 118 1.24 7.23 2.22
N LEU A 119 0.67 8.20 1.50
CA LEU A 119 0.53 8.22 0.05
C LEU A 119 1.47 9.26 -0.58
N CYS A 120 1.80 9.03 -1.85
CA CYS A 120 2.56 9.91 -2.70
C CYS A 120 1.63 10.98 -3.28
N ILE A 121 1.88 12.22 -2.90
CA ILE A 121 1.24 13.40 -3.46
C ILE A 121 2.19 14.11 -4.42
N PRO A 122 1.69 14.86 -5.41
CA PRO A 122 2.52 15.72 -6.23
C PRO A 122 3.37 16.64 -5.34
N ALA A 123 4.66 16.78 -5.64
CA ALA A 123 5.55 17.66 -4.89
C ALA A 123 5.14 19.14 -4.97
N SER A 124 4.33 19.50 -5.98
CA SER A 124 3.68 20.81 -6.12
C SER A 124 2.62 21.09 -5.08
N ASP A 125 2.09 20.05 -4.44
CA ASP A 125 0.99 20.15 -3.48
C ASP A 125 1.54 20.30 -2.05
N CYS A 126 2.87 20.38 -1.91
CA CYS A 126 3.54 20.78 -0.68
C CYS A 126 3.39 22.30 -0.49
N GLU A 127 2.63 22.70 0.54
CA GLU A 127 2.44 24.09 0.96
C GLU A 127 3.73 24.75 1.49
#